data_AF-A0A8H5IBV4-F1
#
_entry.id   AF-A0A8H5IBV4-F1
#
_cell.length_a   1.000
_cell.length_b   1.000
_cell.length_c   1.000
_cell.angle_alpha   90.00
_cell.angle_beta   90.00
_cell.angle_gamma   90.00
#
_symmetry.space_group_name_H-M   'P 1'
#
loop_
_entity.id
_entity.type
_entity.pdbx_description
1 polymer ?
#
loop_
_entity_poly.entity_id
_entity_poly.type
_entity_poly.pdbx_seq_one_letter_code
_entity_poly.pdbx_strand_id
1 'polypeptide(L)'
;MTTEQSHKAEKSFPRAGVAQDGWSTEDEATATCYCGAVQLVLVKPLRETGNPKTLTNGQQPLKKPGFAFSFVCHCSDCRKITASMFTTGIVVLNSHLKHNRGEENLKQF
;
A
#
# COMPACT_ATOMS: atom_id res chain seq x y z
N MET A 1 25.77 41.26 9.98
CA MET A 1 25.07 40.20 10.73
C MET A 1 24.52 39.21 9.71
N THR A 2 25.26 38.16 9.40
CA THR A 2 24.84 37.09 8.49
C THR A 2 24.21 35.99 9.34
N THR A 3 22.88 35.87 9.30
CA THR A 3 22.17 34.74 9.91
C THR A 3 22.43 33.48 9.10
N GLU A 4 23.18 32.54 9.67
CA GLU A 4 23.23 31.16 9.19
C GLU A 4 21.87 30.51 9.39
N GLN A 5 21.16 30.23 8.29
CA GLN A 5 19.98 29.37 8.33
C GLN A 5 20.45 27.91 8.29
N SER A 6 20.26 27.21 9.41
CA SER A 6 20.47 25.77 9.49
C SER A 6 19.43 25.06 8.62
N HIS A 7 19.84 24.63 7.42
CA HIS A 7 19.03 23.74 6.60
C HIS A 7 19.00 22.34 7.24
N LYS A 8 17.94 22.06 8.00
CA LYS A 8 17.66 20.73 8.52
C LYS A 8 17.48 19.78 7.34
N ALA A 9 18.46 18.92 7.10
CA ALA A 9 18.36 17.90 6.08
C ALA A 9 17.16 16.99 6.40
N GLU A 10 16.09 17.11 5.62
CA GLU A 10 15.00 16.16 5.70
C GLU A 10 15.55 14.80 5.29
N LYS A 11 15.41 13.80 6.17
CA LYS A 11 15.81 12.42 5.87
C LYS A 11 14.87 11.87 4.79
N SER A 12 15.24 12.06 3.53
CA SER A 12 14.50 11.55 2.39
C SER A 12 15.18 10.29 1.87
N PHE A 13 14.51 9.14 2.03
CA PHE A 13 14.89 7.92 1.33
C PHE A 13 14.30 7.96 -0.08
N PRO A 14 15.11 7.75 -1.14
CA PRO A 14 14.60 7.79 -2.50
C PRO A 14 13.54 6.70 -2.67
N ARG A 15 12.32 7.11 -3.03
CA ARG A 15 11.23 6.17 -3.36
C ARG A 15 11.57 5.47 -4.67
N ALA A 16 11.39 4.15 -4.69
CA ALA A 16 11.69 3.36 -5.89
C ALA A 16 10.79 3.71 -7.09
N GLY A 17 9.60 4.27 -6.86
CA GLY A 17 8.65 4.67 -7.91
C GLY A 17 8.61 6.17 -8.18
N VAL A 18 8.07 6.55 -9.35
CA VAL A 18 7.87 7.94 -9.77
C VAL A 18 6.79 8.62 -8.93
N ALA A 19 5.80 7.87 -8.46
CA ALA A 19 4.71 8.38 -7.65
C ALA A 19 5.19 8.92 -6.29
N GLN A 20 4.79 10.15 -5.97
CA GLN A 20 5.15 10.83 -4.72
C GLN A 20 3.94 11.12 -3.81
N ASP A 21 2.74 10.69 -4.23
CA ASP A 21 1.44 11.02 -3.64
C ASP A 21 0.83 9.89 -2.81
N GLY A 22 1.57 8.82 -2.57
CA GLY A 22 1.14 7.73 -1.71
C GLY A 22 1.00 8.17 -0.25
N TRP A 23 -0.09 7.76 0.39
CA TRP A 23 -0.41 8.04 1.79
C TRP A 23 -0.98 6.81 2.51
N SER A 24 -0.98 6.87 3.83
CA SER A 24 -1.58 5.87 4.72
C SER A 24 -2.09 6.55 6.00
N THR A 25 -3.23 6.08 6.50
CA THR A 25 -3.82 6.44 7.80
C THR A 25 -3.96 5.20 8.68
N GLU A 26 -4.65 5.31 9.81
CA GLU A 26 -5.00 4.16 10.66
C GLU A 26 -6.11 3.27 10.08
N ASP A 27 -6.87 3.78 9.09
CA ASP A 27 -8.04 3.12 8.53
C ASP A 27 -7.93 2.82 7.02
N GLU A 28 -7.02 3.49 6.29
CA GLU A 28 -6.83 3.27 4.85
C GLU A 28 -5.37 3.44 4.42
N ALA A 29 -5.00 2.85 3.27
CA ALA A 29 -3.69 3.08 2.67
C ALA A 29 -3.74 3.01 1.15
N THR A 30 -2.84 3.71 0.47
CA THR A 30 -2.72 3.65 -0.99
C THR A 30 -1.67 2.66 -1.47
N ALA A 31 -1.97 1.99 -2.58
CA ALA A 31 -1.01 1.24 -3.38
C ALA A 31 -0.96 1.85 -4.78
N THR A 32 0.19 2.39 -5.18
CA THR A 32 0.36 3.12 -6.44
C THR A 32 1.31 2.39 -7.36
N CYS A 33 0.99 2.28 -8.65
CA CYS A 33 1.87 1.64 -9.62
C CYS A 33 3.14 2.49 -9.84
N TYR A 34 4.20 1.86 -10.36
CA TYR A 34 5.53 2.46 -10.50
C TYR A 34 5.52 3.83 -11.21
N CYS A 35 4.75 3.97 -12.29
CA CYS A 35 4.64 5.21 -13.06
C CYS A 35 3.66 6.23 -12.48
N GLY A 36 2.86 5.86 -11.47
CA GLY A 36 1.87 6.73 -10.83
C GLY A 36 0.50 6.79 -11.50
N ALA A 37 0.31 6.17 -12.67
CA ALA A 37 -0.94 6.24 -13.43
C ALA A 37 -2.13 5.58 -12.71
N VAL A 38 -1.88 4.49 -11.99
CA VAL A 38 -2.89 3.72 -11.26
C VAL A 38 -2.64 3.80 -9.76
N GLN A 39 -3.69 4.06 -8.99
CA GLN A 39 -3.64 4.02 -7.54
C GLN A 39 -4.89 3.35 -6.98
N LEU A 40 -4.67 2.40 -6.08
CA LEU A 40 -5.68 1.70 -5.33
C LEU A 40 -5.70 2.25 -3.91
N VAL A 41 -6.87 2.26 -3.28
CA VAL A 41 -7.05 2.50 -1.85
C VAL A 41 -7.50 1.19 -1.21
N LEU A 42 -6.72 0.72 -0.25
CA LEU A 42 -7.09 -0.34 0.66
C LEU A 42 -7.93 0.29 1.76
N VAL A 43 -9.20 -0.07 1.82
CA VAL A 43 -10.18 0.54 2.74
C VAL A 43 -10.58 -0.43 3.84
N LYS A 44 -10.88 0.12 5.01
CA LYS A 44 -11.68 -0.58 6.04
C LYS A 44 -13.15 -0.58 5.61
N PRO A 45 -13.90 -1.69 5.75
CA PRO A 45 -15.31 -1.69 5.40
C PRO A 45 -16.06 -0.86 6.45
N LEU A 46 -17.04 -0.07 6.00
CA LEU A 46 -18.00 0.56 6.90
C LEU A 46 -18.91 -0.54 7.49
N ARG A 47 -18.67 -0.86 8.77
CA ARG A 47 -19.50 -1.71 9.65
C ARG A 47 -19.54 -3.20 9.29
N GLU A 48 -18.64 -3.96 9.91
CA GLU A 48 -18.91 -5.37 10.22
C GLU A 48 -19.96 -5.43 11.34
N THR A 49 -21.22 -5.73 11.00
CA THR A 49 -22.20 -6.17 11.98
C THR A 49 -21.85 -7.59 12.45
N GLY A 50 -21.16 -7.70 13.60
CA GLY A 50 -21.25 -8.87 14.48
C GLY A 50 -20.00 -9.75 14.65
N ASN A 51 -19.15 -9.41 15.64
CA ASN A 51 -18.78 -10.22 16.82
C ASN A 51 -17.36 -9.83 17.34
N PRO A 52 -17.24 -9.11 18.47
CA PRO A 52 -15.98 -8.56 18.96
C PRO A 52 -15.29 -9.49 19.98
N LYS A 53 -14.62 -10.57 19.55
CA LYS A 53 -13.72 -11.32 20.45
C LYS A 53 -12.48 -11.86 19.75
N THR A 54 -11.50 -10.99 19.54
CA THR A 54 -10.05 -11.25 19.71
C THR A 54 -9.31 -9.94 19.43
N LEU A 55 -9.26 -9.07 20.45
CA LEU A 55 -8.44 -7.86 20.46
C LEU A 55 -7.18 -8.14 21.28
N THR A 56 -6.06 -8.37 20.60
CA THR A 56 -4.74 -8.19 21.19
C THR A 56 -3.98 -7.19 20.33
N ASN A 57 -3.92 -5.95 20.84
CA ASN A 57 -3.01 -4.82 20.60
C ASN A 57 -2.41 -4.63 19.19
N GLY A 58 -2.75 -3.50 18.55
CA GLY A 58 -2.01 -2.94 17.41
C GLY A 58 -2.79 -2.83 16.10
N GLN A 59 -4.09 -2.56 16.18
CA GLN A 59 -4.96 -2.67 15.03
C GLN A 59 -4.70 -1.45 14.07
N GLN A 60 -4.04 -1.70 12.92
CA GLN A 60 -3.85 -0.81 11.73
C GLN A 60 -4.64 -1.29 10.49
N PRO A 61 -4.95 -0.48 9.46
CA PRO A 61 -6.00 -0.78 8.45
C PRO A 61 -5.74 -1.96 7.52
N LEU A 62 -4.51 -2.47 7.61
CA LEU A 62 -4.02 -3.80 7.28
C LEU A 62 -4.66 -4.92 8.14
N LYS A 63 -5.96 -4.79 8.43
CA LYS A 63 -6.71 -5.66 9.33
C LYS A 63 -7.51 -6.70 8.56
N LYS A 64 -7.66 -7.87 9.16
CA LYS A 64 -8.75 -8.79 8.79
C LYS A 64 -10.11 -8.08 8.98
N PRO A 65 -11.11 -8.37 8.14
CA PRO A 65 -11.13 -9.40 7.09
C PRO A 65 -10.50 -8.95 5.76
N GLY A 66 -10.32 -7.65 5.55
CA GLY A 66 -9.83 -7.09 4.29
C GLY A 66 -8.42 -7.53 3.94
N PHE A 67 -7.50 -7.50 4.91
CA PHE A 67 -6.16 -8.06 4.79
C PHE A 67 -6.19 -9.55 5.11
N ALA A 68 -5.91 -10.39 4.11
CA ALA A 68 -5.87 -11.84 4.29
C ALA A 68 -4.52 -12.27 4.91
N PHE A 69 -3.42 -12.01 4.20
CA PHE A 69 -2.06 -12.32 4.64
C PHE A 69 -1.01 -11.63 3.77
N SER A 70 0.22 -11.56 4.28
CA SER A 70 1.42 -11.20 3.52
C SER A 70 2.19 -12.45 3.10
N PHE A 71 2.88 -12.40 1.97
CA PHE A 71 3.69 -13.51 1.47
C PHE A 71 4.99 -13.03 0.82
N VAL A 72 5.92 -13.96 0.70
CA VAL A 72 7.13 -13.84 -0.12
C VAL A 72 7.04 -14.87 -1.24
N CYS A 73 7.15 -14.43 -2.49
CA CYS A 73 7.09 -15.32 -3.66
C CYS A 73 8.33 -15.16 -4.54
N HIS A 74 8.83 -16.29 -5.04
CA HIS A 74 9.99 -16.39 -5.91
C HIS A 74 9.68 -17.02 -7.28
N CYS A 75 8.40 -17.21 -7.62
CA CYS A 75 8.04 -17.77 -8.92
C CYS A 75 8.47 -16.83 -10.07
N SER A 76 8.60 -17.38 -11.28
CA SER A 76 9.05 -16.65 -12.47
C SER A 76 8.21 -15.38 -12.71
N ASP A 77 6.89 -15.47 -12.56
CA ASP A 77 6.00 -14.35 -12.86
C ASP A 77 6.11 -13.23 -11.82
N CYS A 78 6.19 -13.57 -10.53
CA CYS A 78 6.41 -12.59 -9.47
C CYS A 78 7.75 -11.87 -9.63
N ARG A 79 8.81 -12.60 -9.99
CA ARG A 79 10.14 -12.01 -10.25
C ARG A 79 10.15 -11.10 -11.47
N LYS A 80 9.41 -11.46 -12.53
CA LYS A 80 9.26 -10.61 -13.73
C LYS A 80 8.56 -9.30 -13.40
N ILE A 81 7.47 -9.35 -12.64
CA ILE A 81 6.66 -8.15 -12.31
C ILE A 81 7.45 -7.15 -11.48
N THR A 82 8.28 -7.61 -10.54
CA THR A 82 9.03 -6.71 -9.64
C THR A 82 10.48 -6.47 -10.06
N ALA A 83 10.96 -7.16 -11.09
CA ALA A 83 12.38 -7.21 -11.48
C ALA A 83 13.33 -7.51 -10.30
N SER A 84 12.86 -8.31 -9.31
CA SER A 84 13.57 -8.64 -8.08
C SER A 84 13.85 -10.15 -7.97
N MET A 85 14.74 -10.54 -7.05
CA MET A 85 14.94 -11.96 -6.71
C MET A 85 13.71 -12.59 -6.07
N PHE A 86 12.89 -11.77 -5.40
CA PHE A 86 11.64 -12.16 -4.78
C PHE A 86 10.69 -10.96 -4.69
N THR A 87 9.41 -11.24 -4.59
CA THR A 87 8.35 -10.25 -4.34
C THR A 87 7.82 -10.44 -2.94
N THR A 88 7.73 -9.34 -2.18
CA THR A 88 6.87 -9.27 -1.00
C THR A 88 5.52 -8.73 -1.44
N GLY A 89 4.45 -9.40 -1.04
CA GLY A 89 3.09 -9.04 -1.43
C GLY A 89 2.13 -9.17 -0.27
N ILE A 90 0.96 -8.55 -0.43
CA ILE A 90 -0.17 -8.70 0.48
C ILE A 90 -1.39 -9.12 -0.34
N VAL A 91 -2.23 -9.96 0.25
CA VAL A 91 -3.50 -10.36 -0.33
C VAL A 91 -4.61 -9.60 0.38
N VAL A 92 -5.41 -8.89 -0.40
CA VAL A 92 -6.53 -8.07 0.08
C VAL A 92 -7.79 -8.53 -0.63
N LEU A 93 -8.91 -8.57 0.09
CA LEU A 93 -10.21 -8.87 -0.50
C LEU A 93 -10.64 -7.75 -1.45
N ASN A 94 -11.19 -8.10 -2.60
CA ASN A 94 -11.71 -7.11 -3.57
C ASN A 94 -12.79 -6.20 -2.97
N SER A 95 -13.58 -6.70 -2.01
CA SER A 95 -14.58 -5.89 -1.28
C SER A 95 -13.97 -4.76 -0.44
N HIS A 96 -12.65 -4.78 -0.21
CA HIS A 96 -11.89 -3.85 0.61
C HIS A 96 -10.89 -3.04 -0.21
N LEU A 97 -11.12 -2.96 -1.53
CA LEU A 97 -10.25 -2.30 -2.48
C LEU A 97 -11.07 -1.38 -3.36
N LYS A 98 -10.63 -0.14 -3.50
CA LYS A 98 -11.22 0.87 -4.36
C LYS A 98 -10.17 1.42 -5.32
N HIS A 99 -10.52 1.64 -6.59
CA HIS A 99 -9.69 2.42 -7.49
C HIS A 99 -9.80 3.91 -7.13
N ASN A 100 -8.67 4.54 -6.80
CA ASN A 100 -8.62 6.00 -6.69
C ASN A 100 -8.50 6.64 -8.08
N ARG A 101 -7.71 6.02 -8.96
CA ARG A 101 -7.50 6.44 -10.36
C ARG A 101 -6.92 5.33 -11.22
N GLY A 102 -7.05 5.50 -12.54
CA GLY A 102 -6.32 4.75 -13.56
C GLY A 102 -6.82 3.33 -13.79
N GLU A 103 -8.07 3.02 -13.42
CA GLU A 103 -8.67 1.71 -13.67
C GLU A 103 -8.71 1.39 -15.17
N GLU A 104 -8.94 2.40 -16.01
CA GLU A 104 -8.91 2.32 -17.47
C GLU A 104 -7.53 2.00 -18.06
N ASN A 105 -6.46 2.16 -17.28
CA ASN A 105 -5.08 1.85 -17.71
C ASN A 105 -4.67 0.41 -17.37
N LEU A 106 -5.54 -0.37 -16.73
CA LEU A 106 -5.28 -1.76 -16.35
C LEU A 106 -5.54 -2.74 -17.51
N LYS A 107 -4.73 -3.80 -17.58
CA LYS A 107 -4.89 -4.92 -18.50
C LYS A 107 -4.75 -6.24 -17.73
N GLN A 108 -5.49 -7.25 -18.15
CA GLN A 108 -5.38 -8.62 -17.65
C GLN A 108 -4.49 -9.44 -18.58
N PHE A 109 -3.60 -10.26 -18.01
CA PHE A 109 -2.62 -11.09 -18.72
C PHE A 109 -2.74 -12.55 -18.31
#